data_AF-A0A9D8SEK1-F1
#
_entry.id   AF-A0A9D8SEK1-F1
#
_cell.length_a   1.000
_cell.length_b   1.000
_cell.length_c   1.000
_cell.angle_alpha   90.00
_cell.angle_beta   90.00
_cell.angle_gamma   90.00
#
_symmetry.space_group_name_H-M   'P 1'
#
loop_
_entity.id
_entity.type
_entity.pdbx_description
1 polymer ?
#
loop_
_entity_poly.entity_id
_entity_poly.type
_entity_poly.pdbx_seq_one_letter_code
_entity_poly.pdbx_strand_id
1 'polypeptide(L)'
;MYDVLPELYREVAARIIEQVGRRGYYNGSFDMEWEDVQCHVVLSAVVYRHEEQYPEGRMASLISDIVPVWWEFHTFIDGQEVINNFSFNEMREYI
;
A
#
# COMPACT_ATOMS: atom_id res chain seq x y z
N MET A 1 6.42 -20.61 4.72
CA MET A 1 5.65 -19.37 4.94
C MET A 1 6.67 -18.25 4.95
N TYR A 2 6.47 -17.21 4.15
CA TYR A 2 7.34 -16.05 4.07
C TYR A 2 6.92 -15.03 5.13
N ASP A 3 7.88 -14.56 5.92
CA ASP A 3 7.65 -13.52 6.91
C ASP A 3 7.91 -12.14 6.27
N VAL A 4 6.86 -11.34 6.14
CA VAL A 4 6.92 -10.00 5.58
C VAL A 4 7.66 -9.08 6.54
N LEU A 5 8.73 -8.46 6.06
CA LEU A 5 9.57 -7.58 6.84
C LEU A 5 8.98 -6.16 6.93
N PRO A 6 9.25 -5.40 8.00
CA PRO A 6 8.83 -4.00 8.15
C PRO A 6 9.20 -3.08 6.97
N GLU A 7 10.34 -3.36 6.34
CA GLU A 7 10.82 -2.65 5.15
C GLU A 7 9.89 -2.89 3.95
N LEU A 8 9.46 -4.12 3.73
CA LEU A 8 8.52 -4.46 2.66
C LEU A 8 7.14 -3.82 2.89
N TYR A 9 6.67 -3.76 4.13
CA TYR A 9 5.44 -3.02 4.45
C TYR A 9 5.51 -1.54 4.06
N ARG A 10 6.64 -0.88 4.34
CA ARG A 10 6.87 0.53 3.96
C ARG A 10 6.87 0.72 2.45
N GLU A 11 7.51 -0.19 1.71
CA GLU A 11 7.53 -0.15 0.25
C GLU A 11 6.14 -0.35 -0.35
N VAL A 12 5.35 -1.29 0.20
CA VAL A 12 3.96 -1.51 -0.22
C VAL A 12 3.10 -0.27 0.05
N ALA A 13 3.23 0.35 1.23
CA ALA A 13 2.51 1.57 1.58
C ALA A 13 2.84 2.72 0.61
N ALA A 14 4.14 2.95 0.34
CA ALA A 14 4.59 3.96 -0.59
C ALA A 14 4.02 3.73 -2.00
N ARG A 15 4.02 2.48 -2.48
CA ARG A 15 3.44 2.13 -3.79
C ARG A 15 1.93 2.33 -3.84
N ILE A 16 1.20 1.99 -2.78
CA ILE A 16 -0.25 2.24 -2.71
C ILE A 16 -0.53 3.75 -2.76
N ILE A 17 0.21 4.56 -2.00
CA ILE A 17 0.07 6.04 -1.99
C ILE A 17 0.27 6.61 -3.40
N GLU A 18 1.29 6.15 -4.11
CA GLU A 18 1.56 6.54 -5.51
C GLU A 18 0.40 6.16 -6.45
N GLN A 19 -0.05 4.91 -6.39
CA GLN A 19 -1.10 4.36 -7.26
C GLN A 19 -2.48 5.01 -7.04
N VAL A 20 -2.78 5.34 -5.77
CA VAL A 20 -4.01 6.04 -5.37
C VAL A 20 -4.02 7.47 -5.92
N GLY A 21 -2.88 8.15 -5.93
CA GLY A 21 -2.74 9.52 -6.45
C GLY A 21 -3.61 10.52 -5.70
N ARG A 22 -4.64 11.09 -6.36
CA ARG A 22 -5.62 12.03 -5.76
C ARG A 22 -7.03 11.45 -5.64
N ARG A 23 -7.20 10.15 -5.89
CA ARG A 23 -8.52 9.50 -5.91
C ARG A 23 -9.03 9.31 -4.47
N GLY A 24 -10.36 9.32 -4.31
CA GLY A 24 -11.04 8.97 -3.04
C GLY A 24 -11.38 7.48 -2.94
N TYR A 25 -11.26 6.74 -4.04
CA TYR A 25 -11.41 5.29 -4.09
C TYR A 25 -10.37 4.72 -5.05
N TYR A 26 -9.74 3.62 -4.66
CA TYR A 26 -8.81 2.87 -5.48
C TYR A 26 -9.37 1.47 -5.72
N ASN A 27 -9.25 1.00 -6.96
CA ASN A 27 -9.49 -0.39 -7.32
C ASN A 27 -8.51 -0.74 -8.43
N GLY A 28 -7.66 -1.71 -8.17
CA GLY A 28 -6.67 -2.17 -9.12
C GLY A 28 -5.72 -3.19 -8.53
N SER A 29 -4.72 -3.54 -9.31
CA SER A 29 -3.61 -4.35 -8.88
C SER A 29 -2.30 -3.82 -9.43
N PHE A 30 -1.19 -4.20 -8.80
CA PHE A 30 0.14 -3.88 -9.27
C PHE A 30 1.15 -4.93 -8.82
N ASP A 31 2.18 -5.08 -9.63
CA ASP A 31 3.35 -5.90 -9.32
C ASP A 31 4.47 -5.03 -8.75
N MET A 32 5.27 -5.62 -7.86
CA MET A 32 6.49 -5.00 -7.35
C MET A 32 7.56 -6.05 -7.08
N GLU A 33 8.82 -5.67 -7.26
CA GLU A 33 9.97 -6.47 -6.88
C GLU A 33 10.65 -5.81 -5.69
N TRP A 34 10.98 -6.60 -4.68
CA TRP A 34 11.69 -6.19 -3.48
C TRP A 34 12.75 -7.23 -3.14
N GLU A 35 14.02 -6.85 -3.31
CA GLU A 35 15.15 -7.78 -3.24
C GLU A 35 14.92 -9.00 -4.17
N ASP A 36 14.96 -10.22 -3.63
CA ASP A 36 14.74 -11.47 -4.37
C ASP A 36 13.26 -11.93 -4.34
N VAL A 37 12.34 -11.05 -3.94
CA VAL A 37 10.92 -11.35 -3.74
C VAL A 37 10.07 -10.53 -4.71
N GLN A 38 9.20 -11.22 -5.45
CA GLN A 38 8.19 -10.56 -6.28
C GLN A 38 6.85 -10.58 -5.56
N CYS A 39 6.12 -9.47 -5.60
CA CYS A 39 4.81 -9.35 -4.95
C CYS A 39 3.76 -8.90 -5.97
N HIS A 40 2.57 -9.50 -5.89
CA HIS A 40 1.38 -9.03 -6.59
C HIS A 40 0.36 -8.55 -5.57
N VAL A 41 -0.06 -7.29 -5.67
CA VAL A 41 -1.03 -6.68 -4.76
C VAL A 41 -2.32 -6.43 -5.51
N VAL A 42 -3.43 -6.97 -5.01
CA VAL A 42 -4.78 -6.61 -5.45
C VAL A 42 -5.41 -5.77 -4.35
N LEU A 43 -5.97 -4.61 -4.69
CA LEU A 43 -6.54 -3.70 -3.69
C LEU A 43 -7.77 -2.97 -4.22
N SER A 44 -8.84 -3.03 -3.44
CA SER A 44 -9.96 -2.11 -3.46
C SER A 44 -10.03 -1.39 -2.12
N ALA A 45 -9.94 -0.06 -2.11
CA ALA A 45 -9.88 0.72 -0.87
C ALA A 45 -10.49 2.11 -1.00
N VAL A 46 -11.05 2.60 0.12
CA VAL A 46 -11.49 3.99 0.29
C VAL A 46 -10.31 4.78 0.83
N VAL A 47 -10.09 5.97 0.27
CA VAL A 47 -8.94 6.83 0.59
C VAL A 47 -9.45 8.10 1.25
N TYR A 48 -9.15 8.25 2.53
CA TYR A 48 -9.48 9.43 3.29
C TYR A 48 -8.36 10.44 3.21
N ARG A 49 -8.77 11.71 3.12
CA ARG A 49 -7.86 12.85 3.02
C ARG A 49 -8.33 13.96 3.92
N HIS A 50 -7.38 14.72 4.40
CA HIS A 50 -7.65 16.01 5.00
C HIS A 50 -6.91 17.10 4.24
N GLU A 51 -7.43 18.32 4.35
CA GLU A 51 -6.77 19.50 3.82
C GLU A 51 -5.97 20.15 4.94
N GLU A 52 -4.69 20.40 4.67
CA GLU A 52 -3.80 21.16 5.55
C GLU A 52 -3.44 22.47 4.86
N GLN A 53 -3.57 23.58 5.58
CA GLN A 53 -3.15 24.90 5.11
C GLN A 53 -1.84 25.28 5.79
N TYR A 54 -0.80 25.47 4.99
CA TYR A 54 0.49 25.94 5.49
C TYR A 54 0.50 27.46 5.72
N PRO A 55 1.39 27.99 6.59
CA PRO A 55 1.48 29.41 6.90
C PRO A 55 1.66 30.34 5.68
N GLU A 56 2.29 29.86 4.62
CA GLU A 56 2.44 30.57 3.35
C GLU A 56 1.15 30.62 2.50
N GLY A 57 0.05 30.05 2.98
CA GLY A 57 -1.24 30.02 2.30
C GLY A 57 -1.40 28.86 1.31
N ARG A 58 -0.42 27.96 1.20
CA ARG A 58 -0.51 26.76 0.36
C ARG A 58 -1.44 25.74 1.00
N MET A 59 -2.35 25.17 0.21
CA MET A 59 -3.16 24.02 0.63
C MET A 59 -2.54 22.71 0.13
N ALA A 60 -2.43 21.72 1.02
CA ALA A 60 -2.10 20.34 0.69
C ALA A 60 -3.26 19.41 1.03
N SER A 61 -3.49 18.42 0.15
CA SER A 61 -4.42 17.33 0.42
C SER A 61 -3.59 16.10 0.75
N LEU A 62 -3.56 15.76 2.03
CA LEU A 62 -2.78 14.66 2.59
C LEU A 62 -3.67 13.44 2.75
N ILE A 63 -3.14 12.26 2.48
CA ILE A 63 -3.81 11.01 2.84
C ILE A 63 -3.78 10.93 4.36
N SER A 64 -4.95 10.76 4.96
CA SER A 64 -5.06 10.50 6.41
C SER A 64 -5.24 9.04 6.70
N ASP A 65 -5.76 8.28 5.73
CA ASP A 65 -6.10 6.88 5.92
C ASP A 65 -6.40 6.16 4.60
N ILE A 66 -6.19 4.85 4.57
CA ILE A 66 -6.63 3.95 3.51
C ILE A 66 -7.33 2.75 4.16
N VAL A 67 -8.63 2.63 3.88
CA VAL A 67 -9.47 1.57 4.45
C VAL A 67 -9.73 0.52 3.37
N PRO A 68 -9.25 -0.73 3.54
CA PRO A 68 -9.44 -1.76 2.53
C PRO A 68 -10.88 -2.25 2.53
N VAL A 69 -11.45 -2.39 1.34
CA VAL A 69 -12.72 -3.10 1.10
C VAL A 69 -12.42 -4.56 0.73
N TRP A 70 -11.43 -4.76 -0.13
CA TRP A 70 -10.90 -6.07 -0.51
C TRP A 70 -9.40 -5.95 -0.77
N TRP A 71 -8.62 -6.96 -0.40
CA TRP A 71 -7.19 -6.99 -0.69
C TRP A 71 -6.66 -8.42 -0.75
N GLU A 72 -5.64 -8.62 -1.59
CA GLU A 72 -4.83 -9.82 -1.67
C GLU A 72 -3.36 -9.43 -1.81
N PHE A 73 -2.48 -10.19 -1.17
CA PHE A 73 -1.03 -9.99 -1.23
C PHE A 73 -0.36 -11.33 -1.55
N HIS A 74 0.07 -11.49 -2.79
CA HIS A 74 0.77 -12.68 -3.25
C HIS A 74 2.26 -12.44 -3.22
N THR A 75 3.01 -13.46 -2.80
CA THR A 75 4.46 -13.43 -2.71
C THR A 75 5.03 -14.56 -3.56
N PHE A 76 6.00 -14.25 -4.40
CA PHE A 76 6.68 -15.21 -5.26
C PHE A 76 8.20 -15.18 -4.98
N ILE A 77 8.77 -16.37 -4.82
CA ILE A 77 10.22 -16.58 -4.68
C ILE A 77 10.61 -17.58 -5.76
N ASP A 78 11.62 -17.25 -6.57
CA ASP A 78 12.04 -18.05 -7.72
C ASP A 78 10.87 -18.42 -8.67
N GLY A 79 9.91 -17.50 -8.82
CA GLY A 79 8.71 -17.69 -9.65
C GLY A 79 7.65 -18.62 -9.05
N GLN A 80 7.80 -19.09 -7.81
CA GLN A 80 6.82 -19.92 -7.11
C GLN A 80 6.08 -19.12 -6.05
N GLU A 81 4.74 -19.22 -6.04
CA GLU A 81 3.93 -18.57 -5.02
C GLU A 81 4.16 -19.23 -3.65
N VAL A 82 4.39 -18.41 -2.63
CA VAL A 82 4.59 -18.82 -1.25
C VAL A 82 3.57 -18.14 -0.34
N ILE A 83 3.01 -18.90 0.61
CA ILE A 83 2.15 -18.35 1.67
C ILE A 83 2.96 -17.35 2.49
N ASN A 84 2.41 -16.18 2.75
CA ASN A 84 3.01 -15.14 3.59
C ASN A 84 2.12 -14.80 4.80
N ASN A 85 2.65 -13.95 5.69
CA ASN A 85 1.95 -13.46 6.88
C ASN A 85 1.52 -11.98 6.76
N PHE A 86 1.39 -11.43 5.55
CA PHE A 86 1.08 -10.01 5.33
C PHE A 86 -0.20 -9.58 6.05
N SER A 87 -0.13 -8.44 6.72
CA SER A 87 -1.24 -7.78 7.40
C SER A 87 -1.45 -6.38 6.84
N PHE A 88 -2.63 -6.13 6.26
CA PHE A 88 -2.97 -4.78 5.81
C PHE A 88 -2.97 -3.76 6.96
N ASN A 89 -3.31 -4.20 8.18
CA ASN A 89 -3.28 -3.32 9.34
C ASN A 89 -1.85 -2.92 9.73
N GLU A 90 -0.87 -3.83 9.60
CA GLU A 90 0.53 -3.48 9.86
C GLU A 90 1.07 -2.52 8.79
N MET A 91 0.70 -2.73 7.52
CA MET A 91 1.04 -1.80 6.44
C MET A 91 0.49 -0.40 6.68
N ARG A 92 -0.74 -0.30 7.19
CA ARG A 92 -1.45 0.95 7.42
C ARG A 92 -0.78 1.86 8.46
N GLU A 93 0.05 1.30 9.35
CA GLU A 93 0.86 2.08 10.29
C GLU A 93 1.96 2.93 9.58
N TYR A 94 2.19 2.70 8.29
CA TYR A 94 3.15 3.44 7.46
C TYR A 94 2.50 4.45 6.49
N ILE A 95 1.20 4.72 6.62
CA ILE A 95 0.44 5.69 5.80
C ILE A 95 0.36 7.06 6.47
#